data_AF-A0A370AMC2-F1
#
_entry.id   AF-A0A370AMC2-F1
#
_cell.length_a   1.000
_cell.length_b   1.000
_cell.length_c   1.000
_cell.angle_alpha   90.00
_cell.angle_beta   90.00
_cell.angle_gamma   90.00
#
_symmetry.space_group_name_H-M   'P 1'
#
loop_
_entity.id
_entity.type
_entity.pdbx_description
1 polymer ?
#
loop_
_entity_poly.entity_id
_entity_poly.type
_entity_poly.pdbx_seq_one_letter_code
_entity_poly.pdbx_strand_id
1 'polypeptide(L)'
;MKYPVAERALKKWQTERLEKIDTGDSSVHYRFIFVGSTCNNGGTEFKAHLHAKISEDHIIQKAWIEIPEEEQEGAALMCASPSSDPAKAQPFFEGFKKDANFTGSPLEEIILAEVPLNHAGCLCYQPIINQKWKMALSTMHFDLNS
;
A
#
# COMPACT_ATOMS: atom_id res chain seq x y z
N MET A 1 -0.01 12.89 16.41
CA MET A 1 1.29 12.95 15.70
C MET A 1 1.27 13.97 14.54
N LYS A 2 2.41 14.40 14.01
CA LYS A 2 2.48 15.18 12.75
C LYS A 2 2.66 14.22 11.58
N TYR A 3 1.64 14.04 10.76
CA TYR A 3 1.71 13.14 9.61
C TYR A 3 2.69 13.65 8.53
N PRO A 4 3.36 12.74 7.80
CA PRO A 4 4.14 13.10 6.61
C PRO A 4 3.25 13.47 5.40
N VAL A 5 1.93 13.31 5.53
CA VAL A 5 0.91 13.62 4.53
C VAL A 5 0.05 14.76 5.04
N ALA A 6 -0.36 15.68 4.16
CA ALA A 6 -1.28 16.75 4.50
C ALA A 6 -2.64 16.20 4.97
N GLU A 7 -3.17 16.73 6.08
CA GLU A 7 -4.43 16.26 6.68
C GLU A 7 -5.62 16.28 5.73
N ARG A 8 -5.69 17.28 4.83
CA ARG A 8 -6.73 17.34 3.78
C ARG A 8 -6.71 16.12 2.86
N ALA A 9 -5.52 15.61 2.54
CA ALA A 9 -5.38 14.41 1.73
C ALA A 9 -5.81 13.16 2.51
N LEU A 10 -5.44 13.08 3.81
CA LEU A 10 -5.87 11.99 4.68
C LEU A 10 -7.39 11.90 4.79
N LYS A 11 -8.08 13.02 5.06
CA LYS A 11 -9.55 13.09 5.09
C LYS A 11 -10.18 12.61 3.79
N LYS A 12 -9.65 13.08 2.65
CA LYS A 12 -10.13 12.65 1.33
C LYS A 12 -9.95 11.15 1.13
N TRP A 13 -8.76 10.62 1.41
CA TRP A 13 -8.46 9.22 1.16
C TRP A 13 -9.14 8.26 2.14
N GLN A 14 -9.36 8.69 3.39
CA GLN A 14 -10.18 7.95 4.35
C GLN A 14 -11.57 7.67 3.78
N THR A 15 -12.20 8.64 3.13
CA THR A 15 -13.53 8.47 2.55
C THR A 15 -13.51 7.75 1.20
N GLU A 16 -12.55 8.07 0.33
CA GLU A 16 -12.57 7.61 -1.07
C GLU A 16 -11.78 6.33 -1.34
N ARG A 17 -10.82 5.98 -0.48
CA ARG A 17 -9.81 4.95 -0.76
C ARG A 17 -9.58 3.96 0.36
N LEU A 18 -10.17 4.18 1.53
CA LEU A 18 -9.99 3.31 2.69
C LEU A 18 -11.27 2.52 2.95
N GLU A 19 -11.10 1.23 3.13
CA GLU A 19 -12.18 0.32 3.51
C GLU A 19 -11.77 -0.48 4.73
N LYS A 20 -12.72 -0.68 5.64
CA LYS A 20 -12.59 -1.60 6.77
C LYS A 20 -13.22 -2.93 6.40
N ILE A 21 -12.43 -3.98 6.48
CA ILE A 21 -12.87 -5.35 6.27
C ILE A 21 -13.11 -5.95 7.66
N ASP A 22 -14.31 -6.44 7.91
CA ASP A 22 -14.65 -7.10 9.17
C ASP A 22 -13.90 -8.45 9.27
N THR A 23 -13.11 -8.60 10.32
CA THR A 23 -12.33 -9.82 10.62
C THR A 23 -12.95 -10.67 11.71
N GLY A 24 -13.95 -10.17 12.45
CA GLY A 24 -14.54 -10.85 13.60
C GLY A 24 -13.61 -11.02 14.81
N ASP A 25 -12.41 -10.41 14.79
CA ASP A 25 -11.45 -10.35 15.90
C ASP A 25 -11.28 -8.91 16.41
N SER A 26 -10.44 -8.70 17.42
CA SER A 26 -10.16 -7.35 17.96
C SER A 26 -9.22 -6.52 17.08
N SER A 27 -8.78 -7.04 15.93
CA SER A 27 -7.98 -6.28 14.98
C SER A 27 -8.88 -5.58 13.96
N VAL A 28 -8.41 -4.48 13.40
CA VAL A 28 -9.05 -3.83 12.25
C VAL A 28 -8.24 -4.16 11.00
N HIS A 29 -8.88 -4.80 10.03
CA HIS A 29 -8.30 -4.98 8.71
C HIS A 29 -8.67 -3.82 7.81
N TYR A 30 -7.67 -3.07 7.37
CA TYR A 30 -7.83 -2.04 6.37
C TYR A 30 -7.41 -2.52 4.99
N ARG A 31 -8.15 -2.08 3.97
CA ARG A 31 -7.77 -2.10 2.57
C ARG A 31 -7.68 -0.67 2.07
N PHE A 32 -6.48 -0.23 1.68
CA PHE A 32 -6.26 1.06 1.06
C PHE A 32 -6.06 0.91 -0.45
N ILE A 33 -6.87 1.60 -1.24
CA ILE A 33 -6.80 1.59 -2.71
C ILE A 33 -5.76 2.63 -3.15
N PHE A 34 -4.60 2.14 -3.58
CA PHE A 34 -3.60 2.94 -4.26
C PHE A 34 -3.91 3.01 -5.75
N VAL A 35 -3.94 4.24 -6.29
CA VAL A 35 -4.01 4.49 -7.73
C VAL A 35 -2.63 4.99 -8.16
N GLY A 36 -1.96 4.18 -8.96
CA GLY A 36 -0.59 4.41 -9.42
C GLY A 36 -0.48 4.43 -10.93
N SER A 37 0.75 4.62 -11.40
CA SER A 37 1.09 4.52 -12.81
C SER A 37 2.44 3.83 -12.96
N THR A 38 2.58 3.07 -14.03
CA THR A 38 3.84 2.39 -14.35
C THR A 38 4.95 3.40 -14.62
N CYS A 39 6.20 3.04 -14.32
CA CYS A 39 7.33 3.94 -14.54
C CYS A 39 7.73 4.06 -16.02
N ASN A 40 7.26 3.13 -16.87
CA ASN A 40 7.56 3.02 -18.30
C ASN A 40 6.26 3.08 -19.12
N ASN A 41 6.36 2.90 -20.44
CA ASN A 41 5.21 2.73 -21.35
C ASN A 41 4.14 3.84 -21.30
N GLY A 42 4.57 5.09 -21.07
CA GLY A 42 3.66 6.24 -21.03
C GLY A 42 2.87 6.36 -19.73
N GLY A 43 3.17 5.58 -18.70
CA GLY A 43 2.54 5.71 -17.39
C GLY A 43 1.16 5.09 -17.31
N THR A 44 0.99 3.89 -17.85
CA THR A 44 -0.26 3.11 -17.73
C THR A 44 -0.72 3.08 -16.28
N GLU A 45 -1.94 3.52 -16.03
CA GLU A 45 -2.55 3.50 -14.71
C GLU A 45 -2.84 2.06 -14.27
N PHE A 46 -2.74 1.83 -12.97
CA PHE A 46 -3.17 0.59 -12.35
C PHE A 46 -3.57 0.86 -10.90
N LYS A 47 -4.36 -0.04 -10.32
CA LYS A 47 -4.66 -0.03 -8.89
C LYS A 47 -3.95 -1.15 -8.15
N ALA A 48 -3.64 -0.87 -6.89
CA ALA A 48 -3.16 -1.85 -5.93
C ALA A 48 -3.90 -1.69 -4.61
N HIS A 49 -4.12 -2.78 -3.91
CA HIS A 49 -4.69 -2.80 -2.57
C HIS A 49 -3.58 -3.00 -1.55
N LEU A 50 -3.37 -2.00 -0.69
CA LEU A 50 -2.46 -2.08 0.44
C LEU A 50 -3.28 -2.52 1.66
N HIS A 51 -3.06 -3.75 2.10
CA HIS A 51 -3.77 -4.33 3.22
C HIS A 51 -2.95 -4.23 4.50
N ALA A 52 -3.57 -3.85 5.61
CA ALA A 52 -2.95 -3.94 6.93
C ALA A 52 -3.96 -4.41 7.97
N LYS A 53 -3.54 -5.36 8.81
CA LYS A 53 -4.26 -5.73 10.04
C LYS A 53 -3.58 -5.05 11.21
N ILE A 54 -4.35 -4.26 11.96
CA ILE A 54 -3.85 -3.42 13.04
C ILE A 54 -4.56 -3.84 14.33
N SER A 55 -3.80 -4.16 15.38
CA SER A 55 -4.37 -4.49 16.69
C SER A 55 -4.92 -3.26 17.42
N GLU A 56 -5.65 -3.49 18.51
CA GLU A 56 -6.09 -2.41 19.43
C GLU A 56 -4.91 -1.58 19.95
N ASP A 57 -3.77 -2.21 20.24
CA ASP A 57 -2.53 -1.53 20.65
C ASP A 57 -1.76 -0.85 19.49
N HIS A 58 -2.39 -0.69 18.33
CA HIS A 58 -1.81 -0.07 17.12
C HIS A 58 -0.53 -0.76 16.63
N ILE A 59 -0.43 -2.09 16.78
CA ILE A 59 0.65 -2.91 16.23
C ILE A 59 0.21 -3.46 14.86
N ILE A 60 1.10 -3.38 13.87
CA ILE A 60 0.84 -3.93 12.53
C ILE A 60 1.03 -5.45 12.58
N GLN A 61 -0.06 -6.20 12.70
CA GLN A 61 -0.02 -7.66 12.79
C GLN A 61 0.27 -8.35 11.45
N LYS A 62 -0.17 -7.74 10.35
CA LYS A 62 0.09 -8.22 8.99
C LYS A 62 -0.03 -7.05 8.01
N ALA A 63 0.80 -7.02 6.98
CA ALA A 63 0.66 -6.04 5.91
C ALA A 63 1.15 -6.62 4.58
N TRP A 64 0.37 -6.50 3.51
CA TRP A 64 0.72 -7.01 2.18
C TRP A 64 0.09 -6.17 1.08
N ILE A 65 0.59 -6.32 -0.15
CA ILE A 65 0.04 -5.65 -1.32
C ILE A 65 -0.61 -6.70 -2.23
N GLU A 66 -1.78 -6.36 -2.76
CA GLU A 66 -2.48 -7.14 -3.76
C GLU A 66 -2.66 -6.30 -5.02
N ILE A 67 -2.39 -6.90 -6.18
CA ILE A 67 -2.75 -6.34 -7.48
C ILE A 67 -3.99 -7.13 -7.96
N PRO A 68 -5.18 -6.49 -8.03
CA PRO A 68 -6.39 -7.13 -8.55
C PRO A 68 -6.16 -7.70 -9.94
N GLU A 69 -6.79 -8.82 -10.27
CA GLU A 69 -6.57 -9.55 -11.53
C GLU A 69 -6.81 -8.63 -12.74
N GLU A 70 -7.86 -7.81 -12.70
CA GLU A 70 -8.21 -6.84 -13.72
C GLU A 70 -7.19 -5.70 -13.90
N GLU A 71 -6.31 -5.48 -12.92
CA GLU A 71 -5.26 -4.46 -12.94
C GLU A 71 -3.89 -5.04 -13.33
N GLN A 72 -3.77 -6.38 -13.45
CA GLN A 72 -2.49 -7.05 -13.70
C GLN A 72 -1.94 -6.78 -15.11
N GLU A 73 -2.80 -6.56 -16.11
CA GLU A 73 -2.36 -6.16 -17.45
C GLU A 73 -1.56 -4.85 -17.42
N GLY A 74 -2.10 -3.82 -16.75
CA GLY A 74 -1.41 -2.55 -16.57
C GLY A 74 -0.17 -2.69 -15.69
N ALA A 75 -0.30 -3.40 -14.56
CA ALA A 75 0.80 -3.59 -13.63
C ALA A 75 1.97 -4.41 -14.21
N ALA A 76 1.74 -5.33 -15.14
CA ALA A 76 2.78 -6.11 -15.82
C ALA A 76 3.74 -5.24 -16.65
N LEU A 77 3.37 -3.99 -16.96
CA LEU A 77 4.21 -3.03 -17.67
C LEU A 77 5.21 -2.29 -16.76
N MET A 78 5.19 -2.56 -15.44
CA MET A 78 6.21 -2.07 -14.51
C MET A 78 7.61 -2.60 -14.88
N CYS A 79 8.66 -1.79 -14.73
CA CYS A 79 10.02 -2.20 -15.12
C CYS A 79 10.59 -3.38 -14.33
N ALA A 80 10.11 -3.59 -13.09
CA ALA A 80 10.49 -4.73 -12.26
C ALA A 80 9.69 -6.00 -12.62
N SER A 81 8.62 -5.88 -13.40
CA SER A 81 7.92 -7.05 -13.91
C SER A 81 8.81 -7.78 -14.91
N PRO A 82 8.99 -9.11 -14.78
CA PRO A 82 9.83 -9.88 -15.69
C PRO A 82 9.23 -10.01 -17.10
N SER A 83 7.95 -9.66 -17.28
CA SER A 83 7.21 -9.83 -18.53
C SER A 83 6.01 -8.86 -18.56
N SER A 84 5.66 -8.38 -19.75
CA SER A 84 4.40 -7.64 -19.97
C SER A 84 3.17 -8.54 -20.11
N ASP A 85 3.38 -9.85 -20.21
CA ASP A 85 2.33 -10.88 -20.14
C ASP A 85 2.02 -11.20 -18.66
N PRO A 86 0.80 -10.90 -18.16
CA PRO A 86 0.41 -11.10 -16.76
C PRO A 86 0.58 -12.54 -16.27
N ALA A 87 0.32 -13.53 -17.12
CA ALA A 87 0.46 -14.94 -16.74
C ALA A 87 1.91 -15.29 -16.40
N LYS A 88 2.88 -14.68 -17.10
CA LYS A 88 4.31 -14.84 -16.83
C LYS A 88 4.81 -13.93 -15.70
N ALA A 89 4.09 -12.84 -15.42
CA ALA A 89 4.38 -11.91 -14.34
C ALA A 89 3.81 -12.37 -12.97
N GLN A 90 3.06 -13.47 -12.90
CA GLN A 90 2.48 -13.95 -11.63
C GLN A 90 3.47 -14.04 -10.46
N PRO A 91 4.72 -14.54 -10.61
CA PRO A 91 5.68 -14.56 -9.50
C PRO A 91 6.01 -13.16 -8.94
N PHE A 92 5.96 -12.13 -9.79
CA PHE A 92 6.14 -10.74 -9.37
C PHE A 92 4.94 -10.26 -8.54
N PHE A 93 3.71 -10.57 -8.96
CA PHE A 93 2.50 -10.22 -8.20
C PHE A 93 2.39 -10.99 -6.87
N GLU A 94 2.72 -12.28 -6.87
CA GLU A 94 2.77 -13.08 -5.63
C GLU A 94 3.86 -12.59 -4.66
N GLY A 95 4.93 -11.97 -5.16
CA GLY A 95 5.94 -11.32 -4.34
C GLY A 95 5.37 -10.22 -3.42
N PHE A 96 4.34 -9.50 -3.89
CA PHE A 96 3.67 -8.45 -3.13
C PHE A 96 2.77 -8.97 -2.00
N LYS A 97 2.30 -10.22 -2.10
CA LYS A 97 1.43 -10.85 -1.09
C LYS A 97 2.20 -11.33 0.14
N LYS A 98 3.53 -11.28 0.10
CA LYS A 98 4.38 -11.55 1.27
C LYS A 98 4.21 -10.43 2.30
N ASP A 99 4.34 -10.80 3.57
CA ASP A 99 4.25 -9.83 4.65
C ASP A 99 5.37 -8.79 4.52
N ALA A 100 4.98 -7.54 4.73
CA ALA A 100 5.90 -6.42 4.73
C ALA A 100 6.90 -6.57 5.89
N ASN A 101 8.13 -6.11 5.66
CA ASN A 101 9.24 -6.26 6.61
C ASN A 101 9.04 -5.51 7.94
N PHE A 102 8.03 -4.65 8.04
CA PHE A 102 7.70 -3.89 9.24
C PHE A 102 6.55 -4.52 10.06
N THR A 103 6.01 -5.67 9.65
CA THR A 103 5.05 -6.42 10.47
C THR A 103 5.64 -6.73 11.85
N GLY A 104 4.82 -6.56 12.89
CA GLY A 104 5.21 -6.62 14.30
C GLY A 104 5.61 -5.27 14.91
N SER A 105 5.74 -4.22 14.09
CA SER A 105 6.15 -2.89 14.56
C SER A 105 4.95 -2.02 14.95
N PRO A 106 5.14 -1.04 15.86
CA PRO A 106 4.14 0.00 16.11
C PRO A 106 3.83 0.81 14.85
N LEU A 107 2.55 1.10 14.63
CA LEU A 107 2.06 1.82 13.45
C LEU A 107 2.70 3.21 13.32
N GLU A 108 2.78 3.97 14.41
CA GLU A 108 3.36 5.32 14.40
C GLU A 108 4.85 5.31 14.04
N GLU A 109 5.61 4.30 14.46
CA GLU A 109 7.04 4.18 14.17
C GLU A 109 7.27 4.11 12.65
N ILE A 110 6.49 3.27 11.95
CA ILE A 110 6.62 3.08 10.51
C ILE A 110 6.19 4.33 9.73
N ILE A 111 5.16 5.04 10.20
CA ILE A 111 4.72 6.31 9.60
C ILE A 111 5.82 7.37 9.70
N LEU A 112 6.48 7.46 10.85
CA LEU A 112 7.47 8.50 11.15
C LEU A 112 8.89 8.16 10.65
N ALA A 113 9.21 6.88 10.44
CA ALA A 113 10.52 6.43 9.96
C ALA A 113 10.95 7.17 8.69
N GLU A 114 12.14 7.75 8.63
CA GLU A 114 12.58 8.45 7.42
C GLU A 114 12.73 7.50 6.23
N VAL A 115 12.18 7.89 5.09
CA VAL A 115 12.34 7.14 3.83
C VAL A 115 12.69 8.13 2.72
N PRO A 116 13.60 7.78 1.79
CA PRO A 116 13.96 8.66 0.68
C PRO A 116 12.72 9.13 -0.09
N LEU A 117 12.65 10.43 -0.39
CA LEU A 117 11.55 10.99 -1.17
C LEU A 117 11.53 10.35 -2.56
N ASN A 118 10.39 9.81 -2.97
CA ASN A 118 10.23 9.24 -4.31
C ASN A 118 8.82 9.51 -4.84
N HIS A 119 8.75 10.12 -6.02
CA HIS A 119 7.50 10.52 -6.68
C HIS A 119 6.98 9.50 -7.70
N ALA A 120 7.67 8.38 -7.90
CA ALA A 120 7.24 7.36 -8.85
C ALA A 120 5.89 6.77 -8.42
N GLY A 121 4.97 6.64 -9.37
CA GLY A 121 3.65 6.03 -9.19
C GLY A 121 3.65 4.50 -9.19
N CYS A 122 4.80 3.85 -9.38
CA CYS A 122 4.90 2.40 -9.54
C CYS A 122 5.21 1.68 -8.21
N LEU A 123 5.36 0.35 -8.29
CA LEU A 123 5.74 -0.52 -7.17
C LEU A 123 7.03 -1.31 -7.48
N CYS A 124 7.91 -0.76 -8.31
CA CYS A 124 9.05 -1.52 -8.85
C CYS A 124 10.17 -1.80 -7.84
N TYR A 125 10.34 -0.95 -6.81
CA TYR A 125 11.47 -1.03 -5.89
C TYR A 125 11.05 -0.70 -4.46
N GLN A 126 11.73 -1.29 -3.48
CA GLN A 126 11.38 -1.16 -2.06
C GLN A 126 11.27 0.29 -1.56
N PRO A 127 12.16 1.23 -1.91
CA PRO A 127 12.01 2.62 -1.47
C PRO A 127 10.70 3.27 -1.97
N ILE A 128 10.24 2.90 -3.17
CA ILE A 128 8.98 3.40 -3.73
C ILE A 128 7.80 2.79 -3.00
N ILE A 129 7.86 1.48 -2.73
CA ILE A 129 6.85 0.74 -1.97
C ILE A 129 6.70 1.31 -0.56
N ASN A 130 7.82 1.61 0.12
CA ASN A 130 7.81 2.22 1.45
C ASN A 130 7.08 3.57 1.48
N GLN A 131 7.23 4.39 0.44
CA GLN A 131 6.48 5.64 0.31
C GLN A 131 4.97 5.41 0.17
N LYS A 132 4.55 4.36 -0.56
CA LYS A 132 3.12 4.01 -0.68
C LYS A 132 2.56 3.50 0.64
N TRP A 133 3.34 2.70 1.36
CA TRP A 133 2.99 2.29 2.72
C TRP A 133 2.83 3.47 3.66
N LYS A 134 3.71 4.48 3.61
CA LYS A 134 3.53 5.69 4.42
C LYS A 134 2.20 6.38 4.18
N MET A 135 1.78 6.50 2.92
CA MET A 135 0.48 7.09 2.60
C MET A 135 -0.68 6.25 3.15
N ALA A 136 -0.66 4.95 2.89
CA ALA A 136 -1.70 4.02 3.33
C ALA A 136 -1.80 3.97 4.88
N LEU A 137 -0.68 3.72 5.57
CA LEU A 137 -0.61 3.64 7.02
C LEU A 137 -0.96 4.96 7.70
N SER A 138 -0.56 6.12 7.13
CA SER A 138 -1.00 7.42 7.65
C SER A 138 -2.51 7.58 7.55
N THR A 139 -3.14 7.10 6.47
CA THR A 139 -4.60 7.17 6.30
C THR A 139 -5.32 6.23 7.26
N MET A 140 -4.80 5.02 7.47
CA MET A 140 -5.34 4.05 8.44
C MET A 140 -5.23 4.58 9.87
N HIS A 141 -4.06 5.11 10.25
CA HIS A 141 -3.86 5.72 11.57
C HIS A 141 -4.76 6.95 11.76
N PHE A 142 -4.93 7.78 10.73
CA PHE A 142 -5.85 8.91 10.78
C PHE A 142 -7.27 8.45 11.06
N ASP A 143 -7.73 7.40 10.39
CA ASP A 143 -9.06 6.83 10.59
C ASP A 143 -9.27 6.21 11.98
N LEU A 144 -8.26 5.52 12.54
CA LEU A 144 -8.30 4.98 13.90
C LEU A 144 -8.47 6.06 14.98
N ASN A 145 -8.07 7.30 14.68
CA ASN A 145 -8.08 8.42 15.61
C ASN A 145 -9.09 9.53 15.24
N SER A 146 -9.98 9.26 14.28
CA SER A 146 -11.02 10.21 13.82
C SER A 146 -12.36 10.03 14.54
#